data_AF-A0A2V5LKM1-F1
#
_entry.id   AF-A0A2V5LKM1-F1
#
_cell.length_a   1.000
_cell.length_b   1.000
_cell.length_c   1.000
_cell.angle_alpha   90.00
_cell.angle_beta   90.00
_cell.angle_gamma   90.00
#
_symmetry.space_group_name_H-M   'P 1'
#
loop_
_entity.id
_entity.type
_entity.pdbx_description
1 polymer ?
#
loop_
_entity_poly.entity_id
_entity_poly.type
_entity_poly.pdbx_seq_one_letter_code
_entity_poly.pdbx_strand_id
1 'polypeptide(L)'
;GDVLHASPALAAGVLFFGSWDSYFYAVDAATGKEKWRFHGGEDSLMHNQVGFQSSPAVVNGTVYTGCRDSNLYALDTATGKEKWRLMT
;
A
#
# COMPACT_ATOMS: atom_id res chain seq x y z
N GLY A 1 -8.71 7.01 -6.96
CA GLY A 1 -9.53 6.58 -5.82
C GLY A 1 -10.51 5.55 -6.33
N ASP A 2 -10.47 4.35 -5.76
CA ASP A 2 -11.39 3.24 -6.06
C ASP A 2 -11.72 2.51 -4.74
N VAL A 3 -12.30 1.31 -4.80
CA VAL A 3 -12.75 0.53 -3.64
C VAL A 3 -11.60 0.27 -2.65
N LEU A 4 -11.90 0.45 -1.36
CA LEU A 4 -11.03 0.09 -0.24
C LEU A 4 -11.59 -1.16 0.44
N HIS A 5 -10.91 -2.29 0.29
CA HIS A 5 -11.36 -3.57 0.85
C HIS A 5 -10.74 -3.91 2.21
N ALA A 6 -9.51 -3.43 2.46
CA ALA A 6 -8.73 -3.84 3.60
C ALA A 6 -8.83 -2.85 4.77
N SER A 7 -8.65 -3.34 6.00
CA SER A 7 -8.47 -2.46 7.15
C SER A 7 -7.16 -1.67 7.02
N PRO A 8 -7.14 -0.35 7.33
CA PRO A 8 -5.92 0.44 7.37
C PRO A 8 -5.04 0.07 8.57
N ALA A 9 -3.74 0.38 8.49
CA ALA A 9 -2.83 0.34 9.63
C ALA A 9 -2.48 1.75 10.10
N LEU A 10 -2.49 1.99 11.42
CA LEU A 10 -2.08 3.26 12.02
C LEU A 10 -0.73 3.10 12.72
N ALA A 11 0.25 3.94 12.36
CA ALA A 11 1.53 4.01 13.07
C ALA A 11 2.07 5.44 13.07
N ALA A 12 2.56 5.91 14.23
CA ALA A 12 3.16 7.24 14.38
C ALA A 12 2.32 8.39 13.78
N GLY A 13 0.99 8.32 13.93
CA GLY A 13 0.07 9.35 13.39
C GLY A 13 -0.16 9.29 11.88
N VAL A 14 0.26 8.23 11.20
CA VAL A 14 0.06 8.01 9.76
C VAL A 14 -0.81 6.77 9.55
N LEU A 15 -1.86 6.91 8.74
CA LEU A 15 -2.69 5.81 8.26
C LEU A 15 -2.16 5.29 6.93
N PHE A 16 -2.02 3.97 6.83
CA PHE A 16 -1.55 3.27 5.64
C PHE A 16 -2.64 2.32 5.13
N PHE A 17 -2.95 2.37 3.84
CA PHE A 17 -3.97 1.50 3.27
C PHE A 17 -3.79 1.30 1.76
N GLY A 18 -4.24 0.14 1.30
CA GLY A 18 -4.29 -0.21 -0.11
C GLY A 18 -5.61 0.17 -0.77
N SER A 19 -5.57 0.41 -2.07
CA SER A 19 -6.72 0.70 -2.91
C SER A 19 -6.68 -0.14 -4.19
N TRP A 20 -7.86 -0.34 -4.78
CA TRP A 20 -8.03 -1.00 -6.08
C TRP A 20 -7.55 -0.18 -7.27
N ASP A 21 -7.25 1.10 -7.07
CA ASP A 21 -6.72 1.97 -8.12
C ASP A 21 -5.21 1.78 -8.36
N SER A 22 -4.63 0.65 -7.97
CA SER A 22 -3.19 0.36 -8.07
C SER A 22 -2.29 1.25 -7.20
N TYR A 23 -2.84 1.95 -6.21
CA TYR A 23 -2.06 2.72 -5.25
C TYR A 23 -2.16 2.21 -3.81
N PHE A 24 -1.03 2.32 -3.11
CA PHE A 24 -0.94 2.21 -1.66
C PHE A 24 -0.68 3.59 -1.07
N TYR A 25 -1.50 4.03 -0.13
CA TYR A 25 -1.52 5.39 0.37
C TYR A 25 -0.98 5.48 1.79
N ALA A 26 -0.32 6.59 2.09
CA ALA A 26 -0.06 7.05 3.45
C ALA A 26 -0.66 8.44 3.65
N VAL A 27 -1.50 8.57 4.66
CA VAL A 27 -2.18 9.83 4.97
C VAL A 27 -1.93 10.21 6.43
N ASP A 28 -1.85 11.50 6.69
CA ASP A 28 -1.83 12.03 8.05
C ASP A 28 -3.16 11.71 8.75
N ALA A 29 -3.09 11.02 9.89
CA ALA A 29 -4.29 10.50 10.55
C ALA A 29 -5.17 11.60 11.16
N ALA A 30 -4.61 12.76 11.48
CA ALA A 30 -5.35 13.87 12.08
C ALA A 30 -6.07 14.73 11.02
N THR A 31 -5.46 14.88 9.84
CA THR A 31 -5.92 15.82 8.80
C THR A 31 -6.45 15.14 7.55
N GLY A 32 -6.18 13.85 7.35
CA GLY A 32 -6.51 13.11 6.13
C GLY A 32 -5.68 13.51 4.92
N LYS A 33 -4.67 14.37 5.08
CA LYS A 33 -3.81 14.82 3.97
C LYS A 33 -2.89 13.69 3.53
N GLU A 34 -2.83 13.45 2.22
CA GLU A 34 -1.85 12.53 1.63
C GLU A 34 -0.43 12.99 1.96
N LYS A 35 0.37 12.07 2.50
CA LYS A 35 1.80 12.27 2.72
C LYS A 35 2.59 11.72 1.53
N TRP A 36 2.20 10.54 1.07
CA TRP A 36 2.73 9.92 -0.14
C TRP A 36 1.78 8.82 -0.62
N ARG A 37 1.98 8.39 -1.87
CA ARG A 37 1.39 7.18 -2.42
C ARG A 37 2.43 6.40 -3.22
N PHE A 38 2.31 5.08 -3.20
CA PHE A 38 3.14 4.15 -3.96
C PHE A 38 2.29 3.54 -5.07
N HIS A 39 2.78 3.59 -6.31
CA HIS A 39 2.16 2.91 -7.43
C HIS A 39 2.76 1.51 -7.56
N GLY A 40 1.93 0.50 -7.37
CA GLY A 40 2.24 -0.90 -7.67
C GLY A 40 1.03 -1.52 -8.34
N GLY A 41 0.94 -2.84 -8.49
CA GLY A 41 -0.26 -3.41 -9.10
C GLY A 41 -0.40 -3.02 -10.56
N GLU A 42 0.67 -3.12 -11.35
CA GLU A 42 0.57 -3.16 -12.80
C GLU A 42 1.25 -4.45 -13.28
N ASP A 43 0.48 -5.26 -14.00
CA ASP A 43 0.99 -6.42 -14.71
C ASP A 43 0.34 -6.42 -16.10
N SER A 44 1.19 -6.34 -17.13
CA SER A 44 0.76 -6.30 -18.54
C SER A 44 0.06 -7.58 -19.00
N LEU A 45 0.16 -8.66 -18.22
CA LEU A 45 -0.50 -9.95 -18.45
C LEU A 45 -1.79 -10.09 -17.64
N MET A 46 -1.96 -9.32 -16.56
CA MET A 46 -3.14 -9.35 -15.68
C MET A 46 -4.10 -8.20 -16.05
N HIS A 47 -4.94 -8.48 -17.04
CA HIS A 47 -5.89 -7.51 -17.60
C HIS A 47 -7.08 -7.19 -16.68
N ASN A 48 -7.23 -7.87 -15.53
CA ASN A 48 -8.30 -7.58 -14.58
C ASN A 48 -7.76 -7.47 -13.15
N GLN A 49 -8.09 -6.33 -12.53
CA GLN A 49 -8.13 -6.15 -11.07
C GLN A 49 -6.79 -6.31 -10.34
N VAL A 50 -5.83 -5.49 -10.73
CA VAL A 50 -4.60 -5.26 -9.97
C VAL A 50 -4.83 -4.16 -8.93
N GLY A 51 -4.25 -4.31 -7.75
CA GLY A 51 -4.47 -3.37 -6.64
C GLY A 51 -4.15 -3.96 -5.28
N PHE A 52 -4.09 -3.07 -4.28
CA PHE A 52 -3.73 -3.42 -2.92
C PHE A 52 -4.97 -3.74 -2.10
N GLN A 53 -5.19 -5.02 -1.83
CA GLN A 53 -6.40 -5.51 -1.16
C GLN A 53 -6.13 -6.19 0.18
N SER A 54 -4.86 -6.33 0.52
CA SER A 54 -4.45 -6.92 1.79
C SER A 54 -4.38 -5.86 2.88
N SER A 55 -4.71 -6.23 4.11
CA SER A 55 -4.46 -5.36 5.26
C SER A 55 -2.96 -5.21 5.48
N PRO A 56 -2.44 -3.98 5.56
CA PRO A 56 -1.02 -3.76 5.76
C PRO A 56 -0.59 -4.06 7.20
N ALA A 57 0.66 -4.50 7.37
CA ALA A 57 1.33 -4.60 8.66
C ALA A 57 2.45 -3.57 8.75
N VAL A 58 2.62 -2.92 9.90
CA VAL A 58 3.67 -1.89 10.09
C VAL A 58 4.56 -2.27 11.27
N VAL A 59 5.87 -2.33 11.02
CA VAL A 59 6.88 -2.56 12.06
C VAL A 59 8.20 -1.90 11.68
N ASN A 60 8.88 -1.30 12.66
CA ASN A 60 10.24 -0.73 12.52
C ASN A 60 10.41 0.18 11.27
N GLY A 61 9.46 1.08 11.03
CA GLY A 61 9.51 2.04 9.92
C GLY A 61 9.30 1.40 8.53
N THR A 62 8.73 0.19 8.48
CA THR A 62 8.38 -0.51 7.23
C THR A 62 6.91 -0.91 7.26
N VAL A 63 6.22 -0.67 6.15
CA VAL A 63 4.89 -1.20 5.89
C VAL A 63 4.99 -2.37 4.92
N TYR A 64 4.30 -3.47 5.25
CA TYR A 64 4.22 -4.67 4.44
C TYR A 64 2.80 -4.82 3.92
N THR A 65 2.65 -5.03 2.61
CA THR A 65 1.33 -5.13 1.99
C THR A 65 1.35 -6.06 0.79
N GLY A 66 0.33 -6.91 0.68
CA GLY A 66 0.13 -7.77 -0.48
C GLY A 66 -0.67 -7.06 -1.57
N CYS A 67 -0.26 -7.25 -2.82
CA CYS A 67 -0.90 -6.74 -4.01
C CYS A 67 -1.36 -7.88 -4.92
N ARG A 68 -2.41 -7.63 -5.72
CA ARG A 68 -2.91 -8.60 -6.71
C ARG A 68 -2.01 -8.82 -7.92
N ASP A 69 -0.90 -8.10 -8.03
CA ASP A 69 0.16 -8.37 -9.02
C ASP A 69 1.08 -9.53 -8.61
N SER A 70 0.66 -10.37 -7.67
CA SER A 70 1.44 -11.49 -7.13
C SER A 70 2.68 -11.06 -6.33
N ASN A 71 2.72 -9.83 -5.80
CA ASN A 71 3.83 -9.39 -4.94
C ASN A 71 3.40 -9.04 -3.52
N LEU A 72 4.30 -9.37 -2.58
CA LEU A 72 4.38 -8.77 -1.26
C LEU A 72 5.41 -7.63 -1.29
N TYR A 73 4.97 -6.42 -0.95
CA TYR A 73 5.80 -5.22 -0.92
C TYR A 73 6.23 -4.88 0.50
N ALA A 74 7.46 -4.41 0.65
CA ALA A 74 7.95 -3.71 1.83
C ALA A 74 8.27 -2.25 1.46
N LEU A 75 7.54 -1.31 2.03
CA LEU A 75 7.70 0.13 1.74
C LEU A 75 8.18 0.87 2.98
N ASP A 76 9.00 1.89 2.77
CA ASP A 76 9.41 2.81 3.82
C ASP A 76 8.25 3.69 4.30
N THR A 77 7.97 3.73 5.61
CA THR A 77 6.80 4.47 6.13
C THR A 77 6.91 5.98 5.97
N ALA A 78 8.13 6.53 5.90
CA ALA A 78 8.34 7.97 5.80
C ALA A 78 8.24 8.47 4.35
N THR A 79 8.74 7.66 3.41
CA THR A 79 8.92 8.09 2.01
C THR A 79 8.05 7.36 1.00
N GLY A 80 7.46 6.21 1.37
CA GLY A 80 6.72 5.35 0.45
C GLY A 80 7.60 4.59 -0.54
N LYS A 81 8.93 4.71 -0.44
CA LYS A 81 9.86 4.01 -1.34
C LYS A 81 9.85 2.51 -1.06
N GLU A 82 9.83 1.71 -2.13
CA GLU A 82 10.04 0.28 -2.04
C GLU A 82 11.43 -0.02 -1.46
N LYS A 83 11.47 -0.80 -0.38
CA LYS A 83 12.69 -1.39 0.18
C LYS A 83 13.03 -2.70 -0.51
N TRP A 84 12.01 -3.51 -0.76
CA TRP A 84 12.06 -4.73 -1.55
C TRP A 84 10.64 -5.21 -1.88
N ARG A 85 10.55 -6.16 -2.82
CA ARG A 85 9.35 -6.95 -3.08
C ARG A 85 9.68 -8.43 -3.23
N LEU A 86 8.71 -9.28 -2.91
CA LEU A 86 8.77 -10.72 -3.09
C LEU A 86 7.61 -11.14 -3.98
N MET A 87 7.89 -11.79 -5.10
CA MET A 87 6.88 -12.45 -5.91
C MET A 87 6.45 -13.76 -5.22
N THR A 88 5.14 -13.98 -5.12
CA THR A 88 4.51 -15.12 -4.44
C THR A 88 3.80 -16.04 -5.40
#